data_AF-A0A1H3U2C5-F1
#
_entry.id   AF-A0A1H3U2C5-F1
#
_cell.length_a   1.000
_cell.length_b   1.000
_cell.length_c   1.000
_cell.angle_alpha   90.00
_cell.angle_beta   90.00
_cell.angle_gamma   90.00
#
_symmetry.space_group_name_H-M   'P 1'
#
loop_
_entity.id
_entity.type
_entity.pdbx_description
1 polymer ?
#
loop_
_entity_poly.entity_id
_entity_poly.type
_entity_poly.pdbx_seq_one_letter_code
_entity_poly.pdbx_strand_id
1 'polypeptide(L)'
;MRVEARPPRRIWPWFLAGAAVIAAAVVVLVIALRPAPANQVDAAPVSTPTASTTVVTEQEPTGCLGGPGRDAAMLLAAQAAAPHTTNGAVEVAAAMVRWTFRHPGPGADEANQVADDVIASTAAPEFANLAAAAAANPNPSRGVVPDETPFYLSTVPGVWHVESAEPDRAEVSVGSGYVIDGELSPQLRSASTFVLVWQDGAWKLESGSLSRTTQDLYSIGTTFTGGC
;
A
#
# COMPACT_ATOMS: atom_id res chain seq x y z
N MET A 1 60.81 -2.84 -14.44
CA MET A 1 59.58 -3.58 -14.78
C MET A 1 58.41 -2.61 -14.61
N ARG A 2 57.76 -2.20 -15.70
CA ARG A 2 56.63 -1.24 -15.69
C ARG A 2 55.33 -2.06 -15.86
N VAL A 3 54.32 -1.75 -15.05
CA VAL A 3 52.98 -2.34 -15.14
C VAL A 3 52.15 -1.53 -16.13
N GLU A 4 51.72 -2.14 -17.22
CA GLU A 4 50.79 -1.55 -18.18
C GLU A 4 49.34 -1.76 -17.73
N ALA A 5 48.56 -0.67 -17.72
CA ALA A 5 47.13 -0.67 -17.42
C ALA A 5 46.33 -1.22 -18.61
N ARG A 6 45.39 -2.14 -18.35
CA ARG A 6 44.44 -2.65 -19.35
C ARG A 6 43.37 -1.58 -19.67
N PRO A 7 43.03 -1.34 -20.94
CA PRO A 7 41.98 -0.39 -21.32
C PRO A 7 40.56 -0.94 -21.03
N PRO A 8 39.58 -0.07 -20.76
CA PRO A 8 38.19 -0.47 -20.53
C PRO A 8 37.53 -1.00 -21.81
N ARG A 9 36.83 -2.14 -21.69
CA ARG A 9 36.07 -2.75 -22.78
C ARG A 9 34.84 -1.90 -23.11
N ARG A 10 34.84 -1.35 -24.32
CA ARG A 10 33.75 -0.63 -24.99
C ARG A 10 32.59 -1.59 -25.27
N ILE A 11 31.48 -1.43 -24.56
CA ILE A 11 30.23 -2.18 -24.78
C ILE A 11 29.37 -1.38 -25.77
N TRP A 12 28.94 -2.08 -26.82
CA TRP A 12 28.44 -1.60 -28.13
C TRP A 12 26.89 -1.40 -28.10
N PRO A 13 26.22 -0.77 -29.08
CA PRO A 13 25.16 0.23 -28.93
C PRO A 13 23.75 -0.39 -29.04
N TRP A 14 23.64 -1.72 -28.86
CA TRP A 14 22.39 -2.47 -29.10
C TRP A 14 21.31 -2.20 -28.05
N PHE A 15 21.67 -1.71 -26.86
CA PHE A 15 20.71 -1.37 -25.81
C PHE A 15 19.86 -0.13 -26.12
N LEU A 16 20.32 0.78 -26.99
CA LEU A 16 19.55 1.96 -27.37
C LEU A 16 18.46 1.65 -28.42
N ALA A 17 18.65 0.61 -29.24
CA ALA A 17 17.65 0.19 -30.22
C ALA A 17 16.44 -0.50 -29.57
N GLY A 18 16.67 -1.29 -28.52
CA GLY A 18 15.58 -1.99 -27.79
C GLY A 18 14.63 -1.06 -27.03
N ALA A 19 15.18 0.00 -26.41
CA ALA A 19 14.38 0.97 -25.66
C ALA A 19 13.46 1.81 -26.57
N ALA A 20 13.89 2.12 -27.80
CA ALA A 20 13.10 2.91 -28.75
C ALA A 20 11.89 2.14 -29.31
N VAL A 21 12.01 0.82 -29.50
CA VAL A 21 10.90 -0.02 -30.01
C VAL A 21 9.81 -0.20 -28.95
N ILE A 22 10.19 -0.35 -27.67
CA ILE A 22 9.24 -0.48 -26.57
C ILE A 22 8.48 0.84 -26.35
N ALA A 23 9.15 1.99 -26.42
CA ALA A 23 8.51 3.29 -26.29
C ALA A 23 7.48 3.56 -27.41
N ALA A 24 7.78 3.16 -28.65
CA ALA A 24 6.85 3.33 -29.77
C ALA A 24 5.61 2.42 -29.66
N ALA A 25 5.76 1.19 -29.15
CA ALA A 25 4.65 0.26 -28.96
C ALA A 25 3.66 0.73 -27.87
N VAL A 26 4.16 1.35 -26.80
CA VAL A 26 3.32 1.90 -25.72
C VAL A 26 2.51 3.11 -26.20
N VAL A 27 3.09 3.99 -27.02
CA VAL A 27 2.37 5.18 -27.54
C VAL A 27 1.23 4.78 -28.49
N VAL A 28 1.41 3.77 -29.33
CA VAL A 28 0.35 3.29 -30.24
C VAL A 28 -0.80 2.63 -29.46
N LEU A 29 -0.49 1.86 -28.41
CA LEU A 29 -1.50 1.21 -27.58
C LEU A 29 -2.36 2.23 -26.81
N VAL A 30 -1.75 3.31 -26.30
CA VAL A 30 -2.46 4.39 -25.59
C VAL A 30 -3.37 5.21 -26.52
N ILE A 31 -3.05 5.31 -27.82
CA ILE A 31 -3.90 6.02 -28.79
C ILE A 31 -5.05 5.11 -29.28
N ALA A 32 -4.81 3.80 -29.44
CA ALA A 32 -5.83 2.85 -29.88
C ALA A 32 -6.90 2.54 -28.80
N LEU A 33 -6.58 2.75 -27.52
CA LEU A 33 -7.49 2.54 -26.38
C LEU A 33 -8.22 3.80 -25.93
N ARG A 34 -8.13 4.91 -26.68
CA ARG A 34 -8.93 6.11 -26.36
C ARG A 34 -10.40 5.85 -26.71
N PRO A 35 -11.33 5.92 -25.74
CA PRO A 35 -12.74 5.92 -26.06
C PRO A 35 -13.07 7.14 -26.93
N ALA A 36 -13.95 6.94 -27.91
CA ALA A 36 -14.48 8.02 -28.75
C ALA A 36 -15.17 9.08 -27.87
N PRO A 37 -15.11 10.38 -28.22
CA PRO A 37 -15.84 11.41 -27.48
C PRO A 37 -17.34 11.12 -27.58
N ALA A 38 -17.95 10.76 -26.46
CA ALA A 38 -19.39 10.64 -26.35
C ALA A 38 -20.02 12.04 -26.48
N ASN A 39 -21.06 12.13 -27.31
CA ASN A 39 -21.88 13.33 -27.45
C ASN A 39 -22.38 13.80 -26.07
N GLN A 40 -22.20 15.10 -25.78
CA GLN A 40 -22.79 15.74 -24.62
C GLN A 40 -24.31 15.62 -24.67
N VAL A 41 -24.88 14.91 -23.70
CA VAL A 41 -26.29 15.00 -23.34
C VAL A 41 -26.34 15.91 -22.12
N ASP A 42 -27.10 17.01 -22.22
CA ASP A 42 -27.35 17.93 -21.11
C ASP A 42 -27.88 17.17 -19.89
N ALA A 43 -27.13 17.19 -18.80
CA ALA A 43 -27.55 16.65 -17.53
C ALA A 43 -28.49 17.66 -16.84
N ALA A 44 -29.68 17.18 -16.44
CA ALA A 44 -30.61 17.92 -15.59
C ALA A 44 -29.97 18.26 -14.22
N PRO A 45 -30.39 19.35 -13.55
CA PRO A 45 -29.81 19.74 -12.27
C PRO A 45 -30.04 18.68 -11.19
N VAL A 46 -28.95 18.12 -10.69
CA VAL A 46 -28.93 17.15 -9.58
C VAL A 46 -29.25 17.89 -8.28
N SER A 47 -30.21 17.36 -7.52
CA SER A 47 -30.58 17.86 -6.20
C SER A 47 -29.40 17.77 -5.25
N THR A 48 -29.01 18.90 -4.65
CA THR A 48 -27.94 18.99 -3.66
C THR A 48 -28.31 18.15 -2.42
N PRO A 49 -27.51 17.18 -1.99
CA PRO A 49 -27.76 16.47 -0.74
C PRO A 49 -27.61 17.45 0.43
N THR A 50 -28.60 17.47 1.33
CA THR A 50 -28.49 18.17 2.61
C THR A 50 -27.43 17.46 3.45
N ALA A 51 -26.30 18.13 3.69
CA ALA A 51 -25.26 17.64 4.58
C ALA A 51 -25.83 17.48 6.00
N SER A 52 -25.89 16.25 6.49
CA SER A 52 -26.14 15.97 7.91
C SER A 52 -24.86 16.26 8.68
N THR A 53 -24.82 17.42 9.35
CA THR A 53 -23.72 17.85 10.21
C THR A 53 -23.77 17.14 11.55
N THR A 54 -23.29 15.89 11.58
CA THR A 54 -22.60 15.38 12.76
C THR A 54 -21.13 15.35 12.39
N VAL A 55 -20.42 16.46 12.67
CA VAL A 55 -18.97 16.51 12.44
C VAL A 55 -18.33 15.64 13.50
N VAL A 56 -18.13 14.36 13.19
CA VAL A 56 -17.18 13.54 13.95
C VAL A 56 -15.84 14.21 13.73
N THR A 57 -15.29 14.85 14.76
CA THR A 57 -13.92 15.37 14.69
C THR A 57 -13.01 14.20 14.38
N GLU A 58 -12.42 14.18 13.19
CA GLU A 58 -11.53 13.11 12.78
C GLU A 58 -10.31 13.13 13.70
N GLN A 59 -10.17 12.09 14.53
CA GLN A 59 -8.96 11.89 15.30
C GLN A 59 -7.79 11.64 14.35
N GLU A 60 -6.65 12.29 14.60
CA GLU A 60 -5.45 12.08 13.77
C GLU A 60 -4.95 10.64 13.87
N PRO A 61 -4.50 10.02 12.76
CA PRO A 61 -4.01 8.64 12.76
C PRO A 61 -2.78 8.48 13.66
N THR A 62 -2.82 7.45 14.47
CA THR A 62 -1.77 7.00 15.39
C THR A 62 -0.89 5.90 14.79
N GLY A 63 -1.41 5.13 13.82
CA GLY A 63 -0.74 3.95 13.25
C GLY A 63 -0.77 2.72 14.18
N CYS A 64 -1.59 2.80 15.23
CA CYS A 64 -1.62 1.89 16.37
C CYS A 64 -3.03 1.46 16.77
N LEU A 65 -4.06 1.75 15.97
CA LEU A 65 -5.45 1.59 16.41
C LEU A 65 -5.77 0.17 16.94
N GLY A 66 -5.22 -0.88 16.33
CA GLY A 66 -5.36 -2.27 16.77
C GLY A 66 -4.41 -2.72 17.89
N GLY A 67 -3.57 -1.82 18.42
CA GLY A 67 -2.55 -2.10 19.43
C GLY A 67 -1.17 -2.45 18.84
N PRO A 68 -0.21 -2.89 19.70
CA PRO A 68 1.19 -3.13 19.33
C PRO A 68 1.43 -4.50 18.67
N GLY A 69 0.42 -5.36 18.65
CA GLY A 69 0.47 -6.67 18.00
C GLY A 69 0.75 -6.56 16.50
N ARG A 70 0.98 -7.70 15.85
CA ARG A 70 1.23 -7.77 14.41
C ARG A 70 0.49 -8.93 13.77
N ASP A 71 -0.52 -9.47 14.46
CA ASP A 71 -1.30 -10.65 14.08
C ASP A 71 -2.68 -10.26 13.52
N ALA A 72 -3.46 -11.25 13.11
CA ALA A 72 -4.84 -11.05 12.65
C ALA A 72 -5.70 -10.34 13.70
N ALA A 73 -5.52 -10.64 14.99
CA ALA A 73 -6.29 -10.00 16.06
C ALA A 73 -6.06 -8.49 16.10
N MET A 74 -4.82 -8.03 15.93
CA MET A 74 -4.50 -6.61 15.80
C MET A 74 -5.17 -5.98 14.57
N LEU A 75 -5.10 -6.63 13.41
CA LEU A 75 -5.72 -6.10 12.18
C LEU A 75 -7.24 -6.00 12.29
N LEU A 76 -7.90 -7.05 12.78
CA LEU A 76 -9.34 -7.10 12.97
C LEU A 76 -9.81 -6.09 14.04
N ALA A 77 -9.02 -5.91 15.12
CA ALA A 77 -9.31 -4.89 16.12
C ALA A 77 -9.20 -3.48 15.55
N ALA A 78 -8.17 -3.20 14.73
CA ALA A 78 -8.03 -1.91 14.05
C ALA A 78 -9.22 -1.65 13.12
N GLN A 79 -9.62 -2.64 12.33
CA GLN A 79 -10.76 -2.55 11.43
C GLN A 79 -12.07 -2.27 12.18
N ALA A 80 -12.35 -3.03 13.24
CA ALA A 80 -13.57 -2.87 14.03
C ALA A 80 -13.65 -1.52 14.76
N ALA A 81 -12.51 -0.97 15.17
CA ALA A 81 -12.43 0.32 15.85
C ALA A 81 -12.39 1.52 14.88
N ALA A 82 -12.07 1.30 13.60
CA ALA A 82 -11.89 2.36 12.63
C ALA A 82 -13.23 3.05 12.33
N PRO A 83 -13.34 4.38 12.55
CA PRO A 83 -14.53 5.11 12.19
C PRO A 83 -14.71 5.18 10.66
N HIS A 84 -15.95 5.43 10.22
CA HIS A 84 -16.24 5.69 8.81
C HIS A 84 -15.77 7.10 8.41
N THR A 85 -14.45 7.27 8.36
CA THR A 85 -13.76 8.51 8.03
C THR A 85 -12.47 8.18 7.28
N THR A 86 -11.88 9.18 6.63
CA THR A 86 -10.62 8.98 5.89
C THR A 86 -9.51 8.55 6.83
N ASN A 87 -9.43 9.13 8.03
CA ASN A 87 -8.45 8.73 9.05
C ASN A 87 -8.69 7.29 9.56
N GLY A 88 -9.94 6.81 9.58
CA GLY A 88 -10.23 5.41 9.86
C GLY A 88 -9.63 4.48 8.79
N ALA A 89 -9.75 4.83 7.50
CA ALA A 89 -9.11 4.09 6.43
C ALA A 89 -7.58 4.07 6.57
N VAL A 90 -6.97 5.19 6.99
CA VAL A 90 -5.53 5.28 7.24
C VAL A 90 -5.07 4.31 8.33
N GLU A 91 -5.82 4.20 9.43
CA GLU A 91 -5.50 3.28 10.53
C GLU A 91 -5.58 1.80 10.09
N VAL A 92 -6.58 1.44 9.28
CA VAL A 92 -6.69 0.09 8.72
C VAL A 92 -5.56 -0.20 7.73
N ALA A 93 -5.19 0.77 6.88
CA ALA A 93 -4.05 0.65 5.98
C ALA A 93 -2.74 0.42 6.76
N ALA A 94 -2.52 1.17 7.85
CA ALA A 94 -1.37 1.01 8.72
C ALA A 94 -1.33 -0.38 9.39
N ALA A 95 -2.47 -0.88 9.88
CA ALA A 95 -2.58 -2.22 10.43
C ALA A 95 -2.29 -3.30 9.37
N MET A 96 -2.79 -3.13 8.14
CA MET A 96 -2.53 -4.04 7.02
C MET A 96 -1.04 -4.13 6.68
N VAL A 97 -0.31 -3.01 6.67
CA VAL A 97 1.15 -3.01 6.48
C VAL A 97 1.84 -3.83 7.57
N ARG A 98 1.52 -3.56 8.83
CA ARG A 98 2.16 -4.20 9.98
C ARG A 98 1.87 -5.70 10.06
N TRP A 99 0.66 -6.09 9.68
CA TRP A 99 0.24 -7.49 9.60
C TRP A 99 0.95 -8.22 8.45
N THR A 100 0.98 -7.62 7.26
CA THR A 100 1.51 -8.27 6.04
C THR A 100 3.03 -8.37 6.05
N PHE A 101 3.73 -7.29 6.41
CA PHE A 101 5.18 -7.16 6.23
C PHE A 101 5.94 -7.47 7.52
N ARG A 102 6.01 -8.77 7.83
CA ARG A 102 6.73 -9.31 8.98
C ARG A 102 7.33 -10.68 8.66
N HIS A 103 8.31 -11.11 9.45
CA HIS A 103 8.86 -12.46 9.40
C HIS A 103 8.80 -13.12 10.79
N PRO A 104 8.24 -14.34 10.91
CA PRO A 104 7.53 -15.07 9.86
C PRO A 104 6.26 -14.33 9.43
N GLY A 105 5.91 -14.42 8.14
CA GLY A 105 4.70 -13.82 7.60
C GLY A 105 3.43 -14.47 8.15
N PRO A 106 2.24 -13.93 7.84
CA PRO A 106 0.97 -14.54 8.23
C PRO A 106 0.86 -15.99 7.74
N GLY A 107 0.47 -16.90 8.64
CA GLY A 107 0.19 -18.30 8.28
C GLY A 107 -1.11 -18.43 7.48
N ALA A 108 -1.35 -19.60 6.88
CA ALA A 108 -2.57 -19.85 6.11
C ALA A 108 -3.85 -19.66 6.94
N ASP A 109 -3.88 -20.17 8.18
CA ASP A 109 -5.04 -20.05 9.07
C ASP A 109 -5.34 -18.58 9.41
N GLU A 110 -4.29 -17.80 9.66
CA GLU A 110 -4.39 -16.38 9.95
C GLU A 110 -4.83 -15.58 8.72
N ALA A 111 -4.29 -15.90 7.54
CA ALA A 111 -4.68 -15.28 6.28
C ALA A 111 -6.14 -15.59 5.92
N ASN A 112 -6.62 -16.80 6.18
CA ASN A 112 -8.02 -17.18 5.99
C ASN A 112 -8.94 -16.42 6.95
N GLN A 113 -8.53 -16.28 8.22
CA GLN A 113 -9.29 -15.50 9.20
C GLN A 113 -9.45 -14.03 8.77
N VAL A 114 -8.39 -13.44 8.21
CA VAL A 114 -8.41 -12.05 7.73
C VAL A 114 -9.21 -11.89 6.44
N ALA A 115 -9.21 -12.89 5.56
CA ALA A 115 -9.84 -12.80 4.24
C ALA A 115 -11.35 -12.50 4.33
N ASP A 116 -12.07 -13.14 5.24
CA ASP A 116 -13.53 -13.04 5.34
C ASP A 116 -14.00 -11.64 5.80
N ASP A 117 -13.23 -10.99 6.67
CA ASP A 117 -13.61 -9.72 7.30
C ASP A 117 -12.96 -8.51 6.64
N VAL A 118 -11.71 -8.65 6.16
CA VAL A 118 -10.89 -7.51 5.73
C VAL A 118 -10.86 -7.33 4.22
N ILE A 119 -11.14 -8.36 3.41
CA ILE A 119 -11.11 -8.22 1.95
C ILE A 119 -12.47 -7.78 1.43
N ALA A 120 -12.48 -6.77 0.56
CA ALA A 120 -13.70 -6.24 -0.03
C ALA A 120 -14.31 -7.24 -1.03
N SER A 121 -15.62 -7.20 -1.22
CA SER A 121 -16.28 -8.03 -2.23
C SER A 121 -15.87 -7.67 -3.67
N THR A 122 -15.39 -6.45 -3.88
CA THR A 122 -14.84 -5.92 -5.14
C THR A 122 -13.32 -6.09 -5.27
N ALA A 123 -12.67 -6.80 -4.34
CA ALA A 123 -11.22 -6.85 -4.29
C ALA A 123 -10.59 -7.42 -5.56
N ALA A 124 -9.40 -6.93 -5.88
CA ALA A 124 -8.63 -7.40 -7.02
C ALA A 124 -8.29 -8.89 -6.87
N PRO A 125 -8.21 -9.67 -7.97
CA PRO A 125 -8.08 -11.13 -7.92
C PRO A 125 -6.89 -11.65 -7.10
N GLU A 126 -5.81 -10.89 -6.99
CA GLU A 126 -4.64 -11.23 -6.17
C GLU A 126 -4.94 -11.31 -4.66
N PHE A 127 -6.03 -10.68 -4.19
CA PHE A 127 -6.50 -10.75 -2.80
C PHE A 127 -7.55 -11.84 -2.56
N ALA A 128 -8.05 -12.49 -3.62
CA ALA A 128 -9.09 -13.52 -3.51
C ALA A 128 -8.63 -14.79 -2.76
N ASN A 129 -7.31 -14.99 -2.62
CA ASN A 129 -6.74 -16.10 -1.84
C ASN A 129 -5.47 -15.64 -1.10
N LEU A 130 -5.67 -14.94 0.02
CA LEU A 130 -4.59 -14.43 0.87
C LEU A 130 -3.65 -15.54 1.35
N ALA A 131 -4.18 -16.71 1.71
CA ALA A 131 -3.37 -17.83 2.19
C ALA A 131 -2.40 -18.33 1.11
N ALA A 132 -2.87 -18.45 -0.14
CA ALA A 132 -2.00 -18.79 -1.27
C ALA A 132 -0.96 -17.69 -1.55
N ALA A 133 -1.37 -16.42 -1.47
CA ALA A 133 -0.46 -15.29 -1.65
C ALA A 133 0.65 -15.26 -0.57
N ALA A 134 0.30 -15.51 0.69
CA ALA A 134 1.25 -15.60 1.80
C ALA A 134 2.22 -16.78 1.61
N ALA A 135 1.71 -17.95 1.23
CA ALA A 135 2.54 -19.13 0.97
C ALA A 135 3.50 -18.93 -0.22
N ALA A 136 3.08 -18.20 -1.26
CA ALA A 136 3.91 -17.90 -2.42
C ALA A 136 5.00 -16.86 -2.13
N ASN A 137 4.88 -16.11 -1.02
CA ASN A 137 5.79 -15.03 -0.65
C ASN A 137 6.27 -15.16 0.81
N PRO A 138 7.11 -16.17 1.13
CA PRO A 138 7.56 -16.43 2.50
C PRO A 138 8.41 -15.30 3.10
N ASN A 139 9.00 -14.44 2.26
CA ASN A 139 9.70 -13.23 2.67
C ASN A 139 9.01 -11.97 2.10
N PRO A 140 8.06 -11.35 2.84
CA PRO A 140 7.32 -10.21 2.33
C PRO A 140 8.17 -8.94 2.14
N SER A 141 9.42 -8.91 2.62
CA SER A 141 10.36 -7.81 2.35
C SER A 141 10.86 -7.79 0.90
N ARG A 142 10.63 -8.86 0.13
CA ARG A 142 11.08 -9.01 -1.27
C ARG A 142 12.60 -8.87 -1.42
N GLY A 143 13.34 -9.38 -0.44
CA GLY A 143 14.81 -9.38 -0.43
C GLY A 143 15.44 -8.11 0.13
N VAL A 144 14.66 -7.15 0.65
CA VAL A 144 15.21 -6.02 1.42
C VAL A 144 15.86 -6.53 2.72
N VAL A 145 15.24 -7.53 3.35
CA VAL A 145 15.79 -8.26 4.49
C VAL A 145 16.14 -9.67 4.03
N PRO A 146 17.31 -10.24 4.41
CA PRO A 146 17.65 -11.61 4.08
C PRO A 146 16.57 -12.61 4.52
N ASP A 147 16.46 -13.72 3.80
CA ASP A 147 15.53 -14.79 4.15
C ASP A 147 15.84 -15.33 5.56
N GLU A 148 14.80 -15.78 6.27
CA GLU A 148 14.86 -16.28 7.66
C GLU A 148 15.31 -15.27 8.72
N THR A 149 15.56 -13.99 8.37
CA THR A 149 15.86 -12.94 9.34
C THR A 149 14.56 -12.38 9.93
N PRO A 150 14.38 -12.40 11.26
CA PRO A 150 13.23 -11.78 11.91
C PRO A 150 13.17 -10.27 11.63
N PHE A 151 12.04 -9.83 11.08
CA PHE A 151 11.77 -8.41 10.87
C PHE A 151 10.29 -8.11 11.00
N TYR A 152 9.97 -6.83 11.13
CA TYR A 152 8.63 -6.30 10.94
C TYR A 152 8.67 -4.84 10.50
N LEU A 153 7.55 -4.34 10.00
CA LEU A 153 7.37 -2.91 9.77
C LEU A 153 6.75 -2.21 10.98
N SER A 154 7.30 -1.05 11.33
CA SER A 154 6.81 -0.15 12.36
C SER A 154 6.34 1.16 11.76
N THR A 155 5.25 1.71 12.28
CA THR A 155 4.77 3.06 11.99
C THR A 155 5.54 4.13 12.79
N VAL A 156 6.66 3.78 13.44
CA VAL A 156 7.62 4.73 14.02
C VAL A 156 8.97 4.70 13.27
N PRO A 157 9.50 5.85 12.81
CA PRO A 157 8.82 7.09 12.43
C PRO A 157 8.17 6.94 11.04
N GLY A 158 6.97 6.36 11.00
CA GLY A 158 6.20 6.18 9.77
C GLY A 158 5.44 7.44 9.38
N VAL A 159 5.00 7.47 8.13
CA VAL A 159 4.19 8.55 7.57
C VAL A 159 2.98 7.96 6.86
N TRP A 160 1.97 8.77 6.61
CA TRP A 160 0.81 8.43 5.79
C TRP A 160 0.47 9.57 4.84
N HIS A 161 -0.17 9.24 3.73
CA HIS A 161 -0.69 10.21 2.77
C HIS A 161 -1.96 9.66 2.16
N VAL A 162 -2.99 10.50 2.05
CA VAL A 162 -4.23 10.17 1.35
C VAL A 162 -4.07 10.60 -0.10
N GLU A 163 -4.00 9.61 -1.00
CA GLU A 163 -3.87 9.82 -2.44
C GLU A 163 -5.19 10.33 -3.04
N SER A 164 -6.31 9.75 -2.59
CA SER A 164 -7.66 10.16 -2.93
C SER A 164 -8.64 9.71 -1.84
N ALA A 165 -9.74 10.45 -1.68
CA ALA A 165 -10.81 10.11 -0.74
C ALA A 165 -12.19 10.49 -1.30
N GLU A 166 -13.10 9.55 -1.19
CA GLU A 166 -14.54 9.63 -1.42
C GLU A 166 -15.25 9.13 -0.14
N PRO A 167 -16.57 9.35 0.04
CA PRO A 167 -17.26 8.96 1.26
C PRO A 167 -17.02 7.51 1.68
N ASP A 168 -17.14 6.57 0.74
CA ASP A 168 -17.02 5.12 0.99
C ASP A 168 -15.75 4.50 0.38
N ARG A 169 -14.76 5.31 -0.02
CA ARG A 169 -13.53 4.82 -0.66
C ARG A 169 -12.35 5.74 -0.40
N ALA A 170 -11.21 5.17 0.01
CA ALA A 170 -9.98 5.92 0.21
C ALA A 170 -8.79 5.18 -0.39
N GLU A 171 -7.90 5.91 -1.03
CA GLU A 171 -6.58 5.42 -1.44
C GLU A 171 -5.53 6.03 -0.51
N VAL A 172 -4.81 5.17 0.20
CA VAL A 172 -3.89 5.57 1.28
C VAL A 172 -2.51 4.97 1.02
N SER A 173 -1.50 5.83 1.01
CA SER A 173 -0.09 5.45 1.05
C SER A 173 0.43 5.48 2.48
N VAL A 174 1.07 4.40 2.91
CA VAL A 174 1.67 4.24 4.23
C VAL A 174 3.17 4.01 4.10
N GLY A 175 3.93 4.85 4.78
CA GLY A 175 5.37 4.75 4.95
C GLY A 175 5.70 4.13 6.30
N SER A 176 6.61 3.16 6.34
CA SER A 176 6.98 2.47 7.59
C SER A 176 8.49 2.22 7.68
N GLY A 177 8.99 2.05 8.90
CA GLY A 177 10.37 1.67 9.17
C GLY A 177 10.53 0.17 9.32
N TYR A 178 11.64 -0.38 8.83
CA TYR A 178 12.01 -1.76 9.14
C TYR A 178 12.57 -1.85 10.55
N VAL A 179 12.06 -2.78 11.35
CA VAL A 179 12.70 -3.26 12.56
C VAL A 179 13.26 -4.63 12.26
N ILE A 180 14.57 -4.80 12.44
CA ILE A 180 15.33 -6.02 12.12
C ILE A 180 16.04 -6.44 13.40
N ASP A 181 15.87 -7.70 13.80
CA ASP A 181 16.43 -8.22 15.06
C ASP A 181 16.05 -7.38 16.30
N GLY A 182 14.86 -6.76 16.27
CA GLY A 182 14.35 -5.91 17.35
C GLY A 182 14.84 -4.45 17.32
N GLU A 183 15.71 -4.08 16.38
CA GLU A 183 16.22 -2.71 16.25
C GLU A 183 15.65 -2.00 15.03
N LEU A 184 15.21 -0.75 15.22
CA LEU A 184 14.72 0.09 14.14
C LEU A 184 15.89 0.47 13.21
N SER A 185 15.78 0.10 11.94
CA SER A 185 16.76 0.46 10.92
C SER A 185 16.74 1.97 10.66
N PRO A 186 17.90 2.65 10.67
CA PRO A 186 17.97 4.06 10.33
C PRO A 186 17.82 4.33 8.83
N GLN A 187 18.01 3.31 7.98
CA GLN A 187 18.10 3.46 6.52
C GLN A 187 16.98 2.75 5.76
N LEU A 188 16.46 1.64 6.30
CA LEU A 188 15.48 0.83 5.60
C LEU A 188 14.06 1.31 5.93
N ARG A 189 13.36 1.69 4.87
CA ARG A 189 11.99 2.22 4.90
C ARG A 189 11.17 1.55 3.81
N SER A 190 9.88 1.40 4.05
CA SER A 190 8.91 0.86 3.09
C SER A 190 7.87 1.93 2.73
N ALA A 191 7.26 1.79 1.56
CA ALA A 191 6.07 2.49 1.14
C ALA A 191 5.10 1.46 0.55
N SER A 192 3.82 1.57 0.89
CA SER A 192 2.76 0.71 0.36
C SER A 192 1.49 1.52 0.20
N THR A 193 0.80 1.33 -0.91
CA THR A 193 -0.45 2.02 -1.22
C THR A 193 -1.59 1.03 -1.19
N PHE A 194 -2.68 1.36 -0.51
CA PHE A 194 -3.87 0.53 -0.41
C PHE A 194 -5.09 1.32 -0.83
N VAL A 195 -6.00 0.65 -1.52
CA VAL A 195 -7.36 1.13 -1.73
C VAL A 195 -8.26 0.42 -0.73
N LEU A 196 -8.98 1.20 0.06
CA LEU A 196 -9.96 0.71 1.01
C LEU A 196 -11.35 1.20 0.61
N VAL A 197 -12.35 0.36 0.81
CA VAL A 197 -13.77 0.66 0.58
C VAL A 197 -14.55 0.40 1.86
N TRP A 198 -15.53 1.25 2.16
CA TRP A 198 -16.43 1.04 3.27
C TRP A 198 -17.53 0.08 2.85
N GLN A 199 -17.54 -1.13 3.44
CA GLN A 199 -18.51 -2.17 3.13
C GLN A 199 -18.90 -2.91 4.41
N ASP A 200 -20.19 -3.20 4.56
CA ASP A 200 -20.73 -3.95 5.71
C ASP A 200 -20.38 -3.33 7.08
N GLY A 201 -20.21 -2.00 7.12
CA GLY A 201 -19.90 -1.27 8.36
C GLY A 201 -18.43 -1.25 8.75
N ALA A 202 -17.51 -1.59 7.83
CA ALA A 202 -16.07 -1.54 8.08
C ALA A 202 -15.28 -1.14 6.82
N TRP A 203 -14.08 -0.60 7.00
CA TRP A 203 -13.11 -0.43 5.92
C TRP A 203 -12.54 -1.80 5.51
N LYS A 204 -12.69 -2.15 4.23
CA LYS A 204 -12.18 -3.38 3.63
C LYS A 204 -11.18 -3.07 2.52
N LEU A 205 -10.19 -3.93 2.35
CA LEU A 205 -9.16 -3.81 1.33
C LEU A 205 -9.70 -4.21 -0.04
N GLU A 206 -9.66 -3.28 -1.00
CA GLU A 206 -10.00 -3.53 -2.41
C GLU A 206 -8.76 -3.89 -3.22
N SER A 207 -7.65 -3.17 -3.04
CA SER A 207 -6.40 -3.46 -3.75
C SER A 207 -5.18 -2.89 -3.03
N GLY A 208 -3.98 -3.34 -3.42
CA GLY A 208 -2.71 -2.87 -2.88
C GLY A 208 -1.62 -2.80 -3.96
N SER A 209 -0.75 -1.80 -3.86
CA SER A 209 0.31 -1.56 -4.84
C SER A 209 1.52 -0.87 -4.21
N LEU A 210 2.56 -0.66 -5.03
CA LEU A 210 3.75 0.15 -4.70
C LEU A 210 3.79 1.39 -5.60
N SER A 211 2.66 2.11 -5.71
CA SER A 211 2.54 3.24 -6.64
C SER A 211 3.44 4.43 -6.28
N ARG A 212 3.83 4.56 -5.00
CA ARG A 212 4.77 5.58 -4.51
C ARG A 212 6.16 5.00 -4.24
N THR A 213 7.18 5.79 -4.54
CA THR A 213 8.51 5.51 -4.00
C THR A 213 8.57 5.89 -2.51
N THR A 214 9.43 5.23 -1.76
CA THR A 214 9.67 5.57 -0.35
C THR A 214 10.14 7.00 -0.16
N GLN A 215 11.04 7.49 -1.03
CA GLN A 215 11.54 8.87 -0.94
C GLN A 215 10.43 9.90 -1.15
N ASP A 216 9.57 9.69 -2.16
CA ASP A 216 8.47 10.62 -2.44
C ASP A 216 7.46 10.64 -1.30
N LEU A 217 7.06 9.46 -0.80
CA LEU A 217 6.08 9.38 0.28
C LEU A 217 6.57 10.06 1.56
N TYR A 218 7.83 9.86 1.95
CA TYR A 218 8.40 10.52 3.14
C TYR A 218 8.62 12.04 2.94
N SER A 219 8.57 12.55 1.71
CA SER A 219 8.66 13.99 1.45
C SER A 219 7.32 14.73 1.54
N ILE A 220 6.19 14.03 1.37
CA ILE A 220 4.84 14.62 1.36
C ILE A 220 3.93 14.09 2.48
N GLY A 221 4.30 12.98 3.10
CA GLY A 221 3.49 12.29 4.08
C GLY A 221 3.42 13.04 5.41
N THR A 222 2.31 12.84 6.10
CA THR A 222 2.10 13.29 7.47
C THR A 222 2.59 12.21 8.42
N THR A 223 3.37 12.58 9.44
CA THR A 223 3.82 11.63 10.47
C THR A 223 2.61 11.11 11.24
N PHE A 224 2.62 9.83 11.58
CA PHE A 224 1.68 9.32 12.58
C PHE A 224 1.88 10.04 13.92
N THR A 225 0.80 10.34 14.64
CA THR A 225 0.88 11.02 15.94
C THR A 225 1.44 10.14 17.06
N GLY A 226 1.42 8.82 16.84
CA GLY A 226 2.04 7.82 17.68
C GLY A 226 2.90 6.89 16.85
N GLY A 227 2.71 5.59 17.06
CA GLY A 227 3.23 4.56 16.18
C GLY A 227 3.64 3.30 16.92
N CYS A 228 3.59 2.20 16.18
CA CYS A 228 3.76 0.80 16.56
C CYS A 228 4.40 0.10 15.34
#